data_AF-A0A1F6GM66-F1
#
_entry.id   AF-A0A1F6GM66-F1
#
_cell.length_a   1.000
_cell.length_b   1.000
_cell.length_c   1.000
_cell.angle_alpha   90.00
_cell.angle_beta   90.00
_cell.angle_gamma   90.00
#
_symmetry.space_group_name_H-M   'P 1'
#
loop_
_entity.id
_entity.type
_entity.pdbx_description
1 polymer ?
#
loop_
_entity_poly.entity_id
_entity_poly.type
_entity_poly.pdbx_seq_one_letter_code
_entity_poly.pdbx_strand_id
1 'polypeptide(L)'
;MTGTSPFFCDQKNQRVHLLACPACRFYPCGRLNAEQDRALGDCPLFETVTLGLLQRRTRMFVLKYQDGSFKEVAELDPNHPDPALMVGLVAVYQVHKEWLPQTVLRPKLKEERQRLNRAPVGVDGQEEESQTEEPEFLQVSFL
;
A
#
# COMPACT_ATOMS: atom_id res chain seq x y z
N MET A 1 -14.31 9.23 7.17
CA MET A 1 -13.35 8.87 6.11
C MET A 1 -12.81 10.13 5.48
N THR A 2 -11.79 10.71 6.12
CA THR A 2 -11.18 11.98 5.73
C THR A 2 -10.17 11.75 4.60
N GLY A 3 -10.38 12.42 3.46
CA GLY A 3 -9.32 12.79 2.52
C GLY A 3 -8.71 11.70 1.64
N THR A 4 -9.48 11.13 0.70
CA THR A 4 -8.92 10.41 -0.46
C THR A 4 -8.32 11.40 -1.46
N SER A 5 -7.13 11.92 -1.10
CA SER A 5 -6.38 12.86 -1.94
C SER A 5 -6.18 12.27 -3.36
N PRO A 6 -6.42 13.06 -4.41
CA PRO A 6 -6.30 12.57 -5.78
C PRO A 6 -4.84 12.38 -6.16
N PHE A 7 -4.52 11.23 -6.74
CA PHE A 7 -3.18 10.88 -7.23
C PHE A 7 -3.19 10.80 -8.76
N PHE A 8 -2.02 10.89 -9.40
CA PHE A 8 -1.90 10.75 -10.85
C PHE A 8 -1.72 9.28 -11.24
N CYS A 9 -2.58 8.79 -12.15
CA CYS A 9 -2.55 7.42 -12.63
C CYS A 9 -2.00 7.36 -14.07
N ASP A 10 -0.82 6.80 -14.27
CA ASP A 10 -0.20 6.67 -15.60
C ASP A 10 -1.04 5.82 -16.57
N GLN A 11 -1.75 4.81 -16.05
CA GLN A 11 -2.60 3.94 -16.88
C GLN A 11 -3.81 4.70 -17.46
N LYS A 12 -4.31 5.72 -16.75
CA LYS A 12 -5.43 6.56 -17.19
C LYS A 12 -4.99 7.94 -17.68
N ASN A 13 -3.70 8.24 -17.58
CA ASN A 13 -3.09 9.53 -17.89
C ASN A 13 -3.84 10.75 -17.30
N GLN A 14 -4.34 10.63 -16.06
CA GLN A 14 -5.12 11.68 -15.39
C GLN A 14 -5.06 11.55 -13.87
N ARG A 15 -5.47 12.61 -13.15
CA ARG A 15 -5.66 12.55 -11.69
C ARG A 15 -6.95 11.82 -11.36
N VAL A 16 -6.89 10.85 -10.44
CA VAL A 16 -8.04 10.05 -10.01
C VAL A 16 -8.11 9.97 -8.50
N HIS A 17 -9.32 9.76 -7.97
CA HIS A 17 -9.52 9.46 -6.56
C HIS A 17 -9.02 8.07 -6.22
N LEU A 18 -8.57 7.91 -4.97
CA LEU A 18 -8.02 6.66 -4.46
C LEU A 18 -8.98 5.47 -4.64
N LEU A 19 -10.29 5.68 -4.45
CA LEU A 19 -11.33 4.65 -4.62
C LEU A 19 -11.57 4.22 -6.09
N ALA A 20 -10.83 4.77 -7.06
CA ALA A 20 -10.81 4.28 -8.44
C ALA A 20 -9.82 3.11 -8.67
N CYS A 21 -8.88 2.90 -7.74
CA CYS A 21 -7.90 1.79 -7.71
C CYS A 21 -8.39 0.40 -7.29
N PRO A 22 -9.46 0.21 -6.50
CA PRO A 22 -9.79 -1.08 -5.90
C PRO A 22 -10.14 -2.23 -6.85
N ALA A 23 -10.28 -1.99 -8.15
CA ALA A 23 -10.44 -3.04 -9.16
C ALA A 23 -9.25 -3.08 -10.15
N CYS A 24 -8.19 -2.31 -9.86
CA CYS A 24 -7.02 -2.21 -10.70
C CYS A 24 -6.14 -3.44 -10.54
N ARG A 25 -5.80 -4.10 -11.66
CA ARG A 25 -4.88 -5.26 -11.69
C ARG A 25 -3.43 -4.94 -11.31
N PHE A 26 -3.12 -3.65 -11.13
CA PHE A 26 -1.79 -3.13 -10.80
C PHE A 26 -1.66 -2.71 -9.33
N TYR A 27 -2.64 -3.04 -8.49
CA TYR A 27 -2.49 -2.91 -7.05
C TYR A 27 -1.53 -4.00 -6.53
N PRO A 28 -0.65 -3.73 -5.54
CA PRO A 28 -0.30 -2.42 -5.01
C PRO A 28 0.44 -1.60 -6.08
N CYS A 29 0.04 -0.34 -6.24
CA CYS A 29 0.55 0.50 -7.31
C CYS A 29 1.69 1.36 -6.78
N GLY A 30 2.87 1.31 -7.40
CA GLY A 30 4.04 2.11 -6.99
C GLY A 30 3.88 3.64 -7.11
N ARG A 31 2.72 4.14 -7.55
CA ARG A 31 2.37 5.57 -7.53
C ARG A 31 1.66 5.98 -6.25
N LEU A 32 1.11 5.03 -5.50
CA LEU A 32 0.50 5.28 -4.21
C LEU A 32 1.60 5.45 -3.17
N ASN A 33 1.42 6.41 -2.27
CA ASN A 33 2.28 6.50 -1.10
C ASN A 33 1.82 5.49 -0.03
N ALA A 34 2.66 5.29 0.99
CA ALA A 34 2.39 4.30 2.03
C ALA A 34 1.07 4.56 2.80
N GLU A 35 0.67 5.82 2.97
CA GLU A 35 -0.58 6.19 3.63
C GLU A 35 -1.81 5.84 2.77
N GLN A 36 -1.74 6.09 1.46
CA GLN A 36 -2.78 5.78 0.49
C GLN A 36 -2.95 4.27 0.30
N ASP A 37 -1.85 3.52 0.21
CA ASP A 37 -1.88 2.06 0.16
C ASP A 37 -2.51 1.49 1.43
N ARG A 38 -2.13 2.00 2.61
CA ARG A 38 -2.74 1.59 3.89
C ARG A 38 -4.23 1.92 3.92
N ALA A 39 -4.62 3.13 3.53
CA ALA A 39 -6.03 3.55 3.51
C ALA A 39 -6.90 2.68 2.58
N LEU A 40 -6.34 2.20 1.46
CA LEU A 40 -7.01 1.24 0.58
C LEU A 40 -7.08 -0.17 1.16
N GLY A 41 -5.98 -0.66 1.74
CA GLY A 41 -5.89 -1.97 2.37
C GLY A 41 -6.84 -2.13 3.56
N ASP A 42 -6.99 -1.06 4.36
CA ASP A 42 -7.85 -1.03 5.55
C ASP A 42 -9.29 -0.60 5.22
N CYS A 43 -9.58 -0.27 3.96
CA CYS A 43 -10.91 0.19 3.57
C CYS A 43 -11.94 -0.92 3.78
N PRO A 44 -13.00 -0.69 4.58
CA PRO A 44 -13.96 -1.74 4.92
C PRO A 44 -14.74 -2.27 3.72
N LEU A 45 -14.78 -1.53 2.61
CA LEU A 45 -15.48 -1.88 1.37
C LEU A 45 -14.72 -2.89 0.50
N PHE A 46 -13.42 -3.05 0.72
CA PHE A 46 -12.56 -3.91 -0.08
C PHE A 46 -11.88 -4.97 0.78
N GLU A 47 -11.51 -6.05 0.14
CA GLU A 47 -10.64 -7.08 0.69
C GLU A 47 -9.42 -7.22 -0.21
N THR A 48 -8.26 -7.46 0.40
CA THR A 48 -7.04 -7.79 -0.34
C THR A 48 -7.02 -9.29 -0.58
N VAL A 49 -6.94 -9.69 -1.85
CA VAL A 49 -6.94 -11.10 -2.26
C VAL A 49 -5.64 -11.40 -2.99
N THR A 50 -4.94 -12.45 -2.60
CA THR A 50 -3.78 -12.97 -3.34
C THR A 50 -4.27 -13.91 -4.43
N LEU A 51 -4.12 -13.51 -5.70
CA LEU A 51 -4.55 -14.31 -6.85
C LEU A 51 -3.59 -15.47 -7.13
N GLY A 52 -2.32 -15.32 -6.77
CA GLY A 52 -1.29 -16.32 -7.00
C GLY A 52 0.10 -15.76 -6.79
N LEU A 53 1.10 -16.49 -7.29
CA LEU A 53 2.49 -16.07 -7.27
C LEU A 53 2.96 -15.78 -8.70
N LEU A 54 3.52 -14.59 -8.90
CA LEU A 54 4.18 -14.21 -10.14
C LEU A 54 5.65 -14.59 -10.07
N GLN A 55 6.10 -15.36 -11.05
CA GLN A 55 7.50 -15.71 -11.18
C GLN A 55 8.27 -14.55 -11.81
N ARG A 56 9.31 -14.06 -11.14
CA ARG A 56 10.24 -13.05 -11.66
C ARG A 56 11.66 -13.62 -11.71
N ARG A 57 12.42 -13.24 -12.75
CA ARG A 57 13.86 -13.55 -12.81
C ARG A 57 14.60 -12.65 -11.84
N THR A 58 15.45 -13.25 -11.03
CA THR A 58 16.31 -12.55 -10.08
C THR A 58 17.69 -13.19 -10.13
N ARG A 59 18.72 -12.49 -9.69
CA ARG A 59 20.06 -13.05 -9.50
C ARG A 59 20.49 -12.68 -8.09
N MET A 60 20.34 -13.64 -7.18
CA MET A 60 20.67 -13.49 -5.77
C MET A 60 21.37 -14.75 -5.29
N PHE A 61 22.20 -14.61 -4.27
CA PHE A 61 22.90 -15.70 -3.63
C PHE A 61 22.49 -15.79 -2.17
N VAL A 62 22.35 -17.01 -1.68
CA VAL A 62 22.09 -17.30 -0.26
C VAL A 62 23.25 -18.12 0.26
N LEU A 63 23.96 -17.56 1.23
CA LEU A 63 25.11 -18.15 1.88
C LEU A 63 24.65 -18.89 3.13
N LYS A 64 25.01 -20.17 3.28
CA LYS A 64 24.73 -20.98 4.46
C LYS A 64 26.00 -21.17 5.26
N TYR A 65 26.00 -20.75 6.52
CA TYR A 65 27.15 -20.87 7.42
C TYR A 65 27.08 -22.11 8.31
N GLN A 66 28.20 -22.46 8.94
CA GLN A 66 28.35 -23.62 9.82
C GLN A 66 27.53 -23.50 11.10
N ASP A 67 27.27 -22.27 11.55
CA ASP A 67 26.40 -21.97 12.70
C ASP A 67 24.90 -22.16 12.37
N GLY A 68 24.57 -22.50 11.12
CA GLY A 68 23.20 -22.66 10.63
C GLY A 68 22.55 -21.37 10.15
N SER A 69 23.25 -20.24 10.21
CA SER A 69 22.73 -18.96 9.71
C SER A 69 22.72 -18.89 8.17
N PHE A 70 21.83 -18.06 7.65
CA PHE A 70 21.72 -17.75 6.23
C PHE A 70 21.89 -16.26 5.99
N LYS A 71 22.65 -15.90 4.96
CA LYS A 71 22.84 -14.50 4.54
C LYS A 71 22.53 -14.33 3.06
N GLU A 72 21.70 -13.36 2.75
CA GLU A 72 21.38 -12.97 1.37
C GLU A 72 22.42 -11.99 0.84
N VAL A 73 22.86 -12.20 -0.40
CA VAL A 73 23.83 -11.35 -1.09
C VAL A 73 23.37 -11.14 -2.54
N ALA A 74 23.24 -9.90 -2.96
CA ALA A 74 22.81 -9.57 -4.33
C ALA A 74 23.92 -9.84 -5.37
N GLU A 75 25.17 -9.53 -5.03
CA GLU A 75 26.31 -9.63 -5.94
C GLU A 75 27.38 -10.54 -5.35
N LEU A 76 27.59 -11.69 -6.00
CA LEU A 76 28.66 -12.63 -5.70
C LEU A 76 29.23 -13.16 -7.02
N ASP A 77 30.56 -13.14 -7.17
CA ASP A 77 31.25 -13.83 -8.26
C ASP A 77 31.72 -15.21 -7.78
N PRO A 78 31.15 -16.32 -8.28
CA PRO A 78 31.56 -17.67 -7.89
C PRO A 78 33.01 -18.00 -8.26
N ASN A 79 33.60 -17.30 -9.24
CA ASN A 79 34.98 -17.53 -9.66
C ASN A 79 35.99 -16.72 -8.83
N HIS A 80 35.53 -15.63 -8.21
CA HIS A 80 36.33 -14.75 -7.37
C HIS A 80 35.57 -14.38 -6.09
N PRO A 81 35.31 -15.35 -5.19
CA PRO A 81 34.52 -15.10 -3.99
C PRO A 81 35.30 -14.21 -3.00
N ASP A 82 34.61 -13.25 -2.37
CA ASP A 82 35.17 -12.43 -1.29
C ASP A 82 35.57 -13.31 -0.09
N PRO A 83 36.86 -13.37 0.29
CA PRO A 83 37.33 -14.19 1.41
C PRO A 83 36.61 -13.89 2.73
N ALA A 84 36.18 -12.65 2.96
CA ALA A 84 35.48 -12.27 4.19
C ALA A 84 34.11 -12.97 4.31
N LEU A 85 33.45 -13.23 3.18
CA LEU A 85 32.16 -13.93 3.13
C LEU A 85 32.30 -15.45 3.24
N MET A 86 33.49 -16.00 2.98
CA MET A 86 33.76 -17.45 2.97
C MET A 86 34.06 -18.03 4.35
N VAL A 87 34.35 -17.19 5.36
CA VAL A 87 34.67 -17.65 6.70
C VAL A 87 33.47 -18.38 7.32
N GLY A 88 33.65 -19.65 7.68
CA GLY A 88 32.58 -20.48 8.25
C GLY A 88 31.47 -20.82 7.25
N LEU A 89 31.68 -20.62 5.94
CA LEU A 89 30.70 -20.91 4.91
C LEU A 89 30.65 -22.41 4.61
N VAL A 90 29.44 -22.95 4.45
CA VAL A 90 29.18 -24.36 4.10
C VAL A 90 28.75 -24.51 2.65
N ALA A 91 27.84 -23.64 2.20
CA ALA A 91 27.28 -23.72 0.86
C ALA A 91 26.81 -22.35 0.36
N VAL A 92 26.78 -22.20 -0.96
CA VAL A 92 26.18 -21.06 -1.65
C VAL A 92 25.07 -21.57 -2.55
N TYR A 93 23.87 -21.02 -2.39
CA TYR A 93 22.73 -21.28 -3.26
C TYR A 93 22.55 -20.11 -4.20
N GLN A 94 22.48 -20.36 -5.50
CA GLN A 94 22.15 -19.35 -6.49
C GLN A 94 20.65 -19.37 -6.78
N VAL A 95 19.97 -18.25 -6.49
CA VAL A 95 18.55 -18.04 -6.72
C VAL A 95 18.36 -17.31 -8.05
N HIS A 96 17.74 -18.02 -9.01
CA HIS A 96 17.45 -17.49 -10.35
C HIS A 96 16.00 -17.00 -10.52
N LYS A 97 15.13 -17.40 -9.60
CA LYS A 97 13.68 -17.17 -9.67
C LYS A 97 13.17 -16.77 -8.29
N GLU A 98 12.42 -15.68 -8.25
CA GLU A 98 11.63 -15.26 -7.09
C GLU A 98 10.15 -15.38 -7.44
N TRP A 99 9.35 -15.71 -6.43
CA TRP A 99 7.90 -15.84 -6.54
C TRP A 99 7.27 -14.73 -5.71
N LEU A 100 6.70 -13.73 -6.38
CA LEU A 100 6.12 -12.55 -5.75
C LEU A 100 4.61 -12.73 -5.62
N PRO A 101 3.99 -12.44 -4.46
CA PRO A 101 2.55 -12.50 -4.34
C PRO A 101 1.89 -11.45 -5.25
N GLN A 102 0.94 -11.91 -6.06
CA GLN A 102 0.07 -11.04 -6.84
C GLN A 102 -1.18 -10.74 -6.03
N THR A 103 -1.17 -9.63 -5.31
CA THR A 103 -2.32 -9.15 -4.55
C THR A 103 -3.18 -8.24 -5.41
N VAL A 104 -4.49 -8.27 -5.21
CA VAL A 104 -5.43 -7.31 -5.79
C VAL A 104 -6.44 -6.91 -4.74
N LEU A 105 -7.07 -5.76 -4.92
CA LEU A 105 -8.26 -5.41 -4.16
C LEU A 105 -9.49 -5.99 -4.87
N ARG A 106 -10.43 -6.51 -4.09
CA ARG A 106 -11.75 -6.92 -4.55
C ARG A 106 -12.81 -6.23 -3.70
N PRO A 107 -13.93 -5.76 -4.30
CA PRO A 107 -15.07 -5.33 -3.53
C PRO A 107 -15.61 -6.50 -2.69
N LYS A 108 -15.88 -6.25 -1.41
CA LYS A 108 -16.54 -7.23 -0.55
C LYS A 108 -17.91 -7.62 -1.10
N LEU A 109 -18.35 -8.82 -0.75
CA LEU A 109 -19.65 -9.36 -1.19
C LEU A 109 -20.80 -8.41 -0.81
N LYS A 110 -21.88 -8.44 -1.60
CA LYS A 110 -23.02 -7.54 -1.42
C LYS A 110 -23.61 -7.61 0.00
N GLU A 111 -23.67 -8.80 0.58
CA GLU A 111 -24.17 -9.02 1.94
C GLU A 111 -23.29 -8.35 3.01
N GLU A 112 -21.97 -8.45 2.88
CA GLU A 112 -21.03 -7.79 3.78
C GLU A 112 -21.11 -6.27 3.66
N ARG A 113 -21.21 -5.75 2.42
CA ARG A 113 -21.45 -4.33 2.19
C ARG A 113 -22.76 -3.86 2.81
N GLN A 114 -23.82 -4.67 2.76
CA GLN A 114 -25.08 -4.36 3.43
C GLN A 114 -24.97 -4.36 4.96
N ARG A 115 -24.17 -5.25 5.55
CA ARG A 115 -23.88 -5.23 7.00
C ARG A 115 -23.14 -3.96 7.40
N LEU A 116 -22.16 -3.53 6.61
CA LEU A 116 -21.41 -2.29 6.84
C LEU A 116 -22.30 -1.05 6.75
N ASN A 117 -23.23 -1.00 5.79
CA ASN A 117 -24.18 0.10 5.67
C ASN A 117 -25.25 0.11 6.78
N ARG A 118 -25.48 -1.03 7.44
CA ARG A 118 -26.45 -1.17 8.54
C ARG A 118 -25.83 -0.96 9.93
N ALA A 119 -24.50 -1.02 10.04
CA ALA A 119 -23.82 -0.67 11.27
C ALA A 119 -24.01 0.84 11.49
N PRO A 120 -24.67 1.27 12.59
CA PRO A 120 -24.74 2.68 12.90
C PRO A 120 -23.31 3.18 13.10
N VAL A 121 -22.91 4.17 12.30
CA VAL A 121 -21.77 5.02 12.64
C VAL A 121 -22.11 5.59 14.01
N GLY A 122 -21.32 5.23 15.03
CA GLY A 122 -21.42 5.85 16.35
C GLY A 122 -21.34 7.36 16.14
N VAL A 123 -22.47 8.03 16.28
CA VAL A 123 -22.53 9.48 16.38
C VAL A 123 -22.04 9.77 17.78
N ASP A 124 -20.73 9.94 17.92
CA ASP A 124 -20.19 10.63 19.08
C ASP A 124 -20.64 12.08 18.93
N GLY A 125 -21.78 12.36 19.57
CA GLY A 125 -22.31 13.70 19.70
C GLY A 125 -21.38 14.52 20.56
N GLN A 126 -20.87 15.61 19.99
CA GLN A 126 -20.67 16.84 20.73
C GLN A 126 -21.23 17.97 19.88
N GLU A 127 -22.36 18.49 20.37
CA GLU A 127 -22.95 19.76 20.03
C GLU A 127 -21.94 20.87 20.35
N GLU A 128 -21.60 21.70 19.38
CA GLU A 128 -21.26 23.10 19.65
C GLU A 128 -21.99 23.97 18.62
N GLU A 129 -23.12 24.51 19.05
CA GLU A 129 -23.71 25.70 18.47
C GLU A 129 -22.68 26.84 18.51
N SER A 130 -22.24 27.31 17.35
CA SER A 130 -21.73 28.67 17.22
C SER A 130 -22.48 29.36 16.09
N GLN A 131 -23.61 29.94 16.46
CA GLN A 131 -24.24 31.00 15.70
C GLN A 131 -23.23 32.15 15.63
N THR A 132 -22.56 32.28 14.49
CA THR A 132 -21.82 33.50 14.15
C THR A 132 -22.80 34.39 13.41
N GLU A 133 -23.47 35.27 14.13
CA GLU A 133 -24.20 36.39 13.53
C GLU A 133 -23.17 37.37 12.93
N GLU A 134 -23.39 37.74 11.66
CA GLU A 134 -22.55 38.63 10.87
C GLU A 134 -22.39 40.02 11.52
N PRO A 135 -21.22 40.68 11.43
CA PRO A 135 -21.08 42.04 11.92
C PRO A 135 -21.80 43.03 10.98
N GLU A 136 -22.53 43.95 11.60
CA GLU A 136 -23.29 45.04 11.01
C GLU A 136 -22.50 45.86 9.97
N PHE A 137 -23.19 46.16 8.87
CA PHE A 137 -22.79 47.10 7.83
C PHE A 137 -22.42 48.46 8.45
N LEU A 138 -21.15 48.85 8.31
CA LEU A 138 -20.68 50.22 8.55
C LEU A 138 -21.31 51.16 7.50
N GLN A 139 -22.29 51.94 7.96
CA GLN A 139 -22.70 53.19 7.31
C GLN A 139 -21.48 54.08 7.12
N VAL A 140 -21.21 54.47 5.87
CA VAL A 140 -20.39 55.66 5.59
C VAL A 140 -21.27 56.62 4.80
N SER A 141 -21.83 57.60 5.50
CA SER A 141 -22.37 58.83 4.92
C SER A 141 -21.46 59.95 5.35
N PHE A 142 -20.73 60.59 4.42
CA PHE A 142 -20.24 61.95 4.64
C PHE A 142 -20.18 62.73 3.32
N LEU A 143 -21.09 63.72 3.28
CA LEU A 143 -21.07 65.07 2.68
C LEU A 143 -20.84 65.24 1.18
#